data_AF-A0A6N8J4Q0-F1
#
_entry.id   AF-A0A6N8J4Q0-F1
#
_cell.length_a   1.000
_cell.length_b   1.000
_cell.length_c   1.000
_cell.angle_alpha   90.00
_cell.angle_beta   90.00
_cell.angle_gamma   90.00
#
_symmetry.space_group_name_H-M   'P 1'
#
loop_
_entity.id
_entity.type
_entity.pdbx_description
1 polymer ?
#
loop_
_entity_poly.entity_id
_entity_poly.type
_entity_poly.pdbx_seq_one_letter_code
_entity_poly.pdbx_strand_id
1 'polypeptide(L)'
;MVVHAAVLLYWYKLGNGVAWTDSAVHIILLALSSRATSFSLAYYRPARGKYTFLLTYTIAQAALWLFISTSMMQCYFPGEQAYLDWAHEALPARFVIGWLIICFLAFRSLWWHDIEAQREELLRKDTAERLAREAELYKLRQQLQPHFLFNSLNSINALIMLRPQQAREMVLKLSDFLRGTLKREDQHWIALPDELQYLQWYLDIEKVRFGHRLSTNVTATDATADLKIPPMLLQPVVENAIKYGLYDTTDAITITIEAWVQDELLYVQVQNPFDSTLQQPQTGTGFGLTSIRRRLYLLFARHDLLETTAKDNIYTTLIKVPQLYDKSDNN
;
A
#
# COMPACT_ATOMS: atom_id res chain seq x y z
N MET A 1 13.27 -45.32 -24.93
CA MET A 1 12.86 -46.02 -26.16
C MET A 1 13.88 -47.07 -26.57
N VAL A 2 15.13 -46.70 -26.84
CA VAL A 2 16.20 -47.66 -27.21
C VAL A 2 16.39 -48.77 -26.16
N VAL A 3 16.44 -48.42 -24.87
CA VAL A 3 16.63 -49.40 -23.78
C VAL A 3 15.48 -50.42 -23.70
N HIS A 4 14.23 -49.97 -23.79
CA HIS A 4 13.06 -50.85 -23.74
C HIS A 4 13.00 -51.77 -24.97
N ALA A 5 13.29 -51.25 -26.17
CA ALA A 5 13.36 -52.07 -27.38
C ALA A 5 14.50 -53.12 -27.29
N ALA A 6 15.66 -52.74 -26.74
CA ALA A 6 16.77 -53.66 -26.53
C ALA A 6 16.42 -54.79 -25.55
N VAL A 7 15.70 -54.49 -24.46
CA VAL A 7 15.22 -55.50 -23.51
C VAL A 7 14.31 -56.53 -24.20
N LEU A 8 13.39 -56.08 -25.05
CA LEU A 8 12.47 -56.97 -25.79
C LEU A 8 13.20 -57.83 -26.81
N LEU A 9 14.20 -57.27 -27.50
CA LEU A 9 15.02 -57.97 -28.48
C LEU A 9 15.95 -59.01 -27.85
N TYR A 10 16.69 -58.63 -26.81
CA TYR A 10 17.79 -59.46 -26.29
C TYR A 10 17.33 -60.44 -25.20
N TRP A 11 16.40 -60.05 -24.33
CA TRP A 11 15.95 -60.93 -23.23
C TRP A 11 14.71 -61.73 -23.58
N TYR A 12 13.74 -61.13 -24.28
CA TYR A 12 12.48 -61.79 -24.63
C TYR A 12 12.47 -62.36 -26.07
N LYS A 13 13.53 -62.14 -26.84
CA LYS A 13 13.71 -62.64 -28.23
C LYS A 13 12.53 -62.34 -29.15
N LEU A 14 11.84 -61.22 -28.92
CA LEU A 14 10.73 -60.77 -29.76
C LEU A 14 11.25 -60.24 -31.11
N GLY A 15 10.41 -60.30 -32.14
CA GLY A 15 10.75 -59.80 -33.47
C GLY A 15 11.14 -58.31 -33.45
N ASN A 16 12.11 -57.92 -34.28
CA ASN A 16 12.63 -56.55 -34.32
C ASN A 16 11.52 -55.51 -34.57
N GLY A 17 10.55 -55.83 -35.44
CA GLY A 17 9.38 -54.98 -35.68
C GLY A 17 8.50 -54.80 -34.43
N VAL A 18 8.23 -55.87 -33.69
CA VAL A 18 7.40 -55.87 -32.48
C VAL A 18 8.08 -55.10 -31.34
N ALA A 19 9.37 -55.32 -31.13
CA ALA A 19 10.12 -54.69 -30.04
C ALA A 19 10.21 -53.16 -30.18
N TRP A 20 10.47 -52.65 -31.39
CA TRP A 20 10.56 -51.21 -31.62
C TRP A 20 9.20 -50.52 -31.59
N THR A 21 8.17 -51.16 -32.14
CA THR A 21 6.80 -50.62 -32.15
C THR A 21 6.21 -50.60 -30.73
N ASP A 22 6.36 -51.66 -29.94
CA ASP A 22 5.94 -51.71 -28.53
C ASP A 22 6.57 -50.57 -27.73
N SER A 23 7.89 -50.40 -27.88
CA SER A 23 8.65 -49.35 -27.22
C SER A 23 8.20 -47.95 -27.61
N ALA A 24 7.97 -47.71 -28.90
CA ALA A 24 7.50 -46.42 -29.39
C ALA A 24 6.12 -46.08 -28.80
N VAL A 25 5.15 -47.00 -28.95
CA VAL A 25 3.76 -46.79 -28.53
C VAL A 25 3.69 -46.51 -27.02
N HIS A 26 4.29 -47.37 -26.20
CA HIS A 26 4.21 -47.22 -24.75
C HIS A 26 4.88 -45.95 -24.25
N ILE A 27 6.06 -45.59 -24.76
CA ILE A 27 6.81 -44.43 -24.26
C ILE A 27 6.20 -43.11 -24.74
N ILE A 28 5.74 -43.04 -25.99
CA ILE A 28 5.09 -41.84 -26.53
C ILE A 28 3.79 -41.58 -25.77
N LEU A 29 2.95 -42.61 -25.59
CA LEU A 29 1.70 -42.47 -24.84
C LEU A 29 1.95 -42.15 -23.36
N LEU A 30 3.02 -42.66 -22.75
CA LEU A 30 3.37 -42.37 -21.35
C LEU A 30 3.80 -40.91 -21.19
N ALA A 31 4.59 -40.40 -22.14
CA ALA A 31 5.01 -39.00 -22.18
C ALA A 31 3.81 -38.07 -22.37
N LEU A 32 2.88 -38.42 -23.26
CA LEU A 32 1.63 -37.67 -23.46
C LEU A 32 0.77 -37.65 -22.19
N SER A 33 0.58 -38.80 -21.54
CA SER A 33 -0.20 -38.91 -20.29
C SER A 33 0.43 -38.11 -19.16
N SER A 34 1.76 -38.12 -19.06
CA SER A 34 2.52 -37.33 -18.09
C SER A 34 2.40 -35.82 -18.33
N ARG A 35 2.44 -35.40 -19.60
CA ARG A 35 2.28 -33.99 -19.99
C ARG A 35 0.85 -33.51 -19.78
N ALA A 36 -0.15 -34.32 -20.12
CA ALA A 36 -1.55 -34.05 -19.83
C ALA A 36 -1.79 -33.89 -18.33
N THR A 37 -1.20 -34.76 -17.50
CA THR A 37 -1.28 -34.66 -16.03
C THR A 37 -0.69 -33.35 -15.52
N SER A 38 0.49 -32.97 -16.02
CA SER A 38 1.15 -31.71 -15.64
C SER A 38 0.31 -30.49 -16.05
N PHE A 39 -0.30 -30.53 -17.23
CA PHE A 39 -1.19 -29.47 -17.72
C PHE A 39 -2.47 -29.36 -16.89
N SER A 40 -3.14 -30.47 -16.60
CA SER A 40 -4.35 -30.49 -15.77
C SER A 40 -4.09 -29.92 -14.37
N LEU A 41 -2.96 -30.27 -13.75
CA LEU A 41 -2.56 -29.76 -12.43
C LEU A 41 -2.16 -28.28 -12.44
N ALA A 42 -1.80 -27.73 -13.60
CA ALA A 42 -1.57 -26.30 -13.74
C ALA A 42 -2.87 -25.50 -13.60
N TYR A 43 -4.00 -26.03 -14.11
CA TYR A 43 -5.30 -25.34 -14.12
C TYR A 43 -6.25 -25.73 -12.99
N TYR A 44 -6.22 -26.98 -12.53
CA TYR A 44 -7.14 -27.46 -11.50
C TYR A 44 -6.37 -27.93 -10.25
N ARG A 45 -6.50 -27.18 -9.16
CA ARG A 45 -5.85 -27.47 -7.87
C ARG A 45 -6.91 -27.56 -6.76
N PRO A 46 -7.20 -28.76 -6.24
CA PRO A 46 -8.12 -28.90 -5.12
C PRO A 46 -7.51 -28.28 -3.85
N ALA A 47 -8.23 -27.36 -3.21
CA ALA A 47 -7.79 -26.72 -1.96
C ALA A 47 -7.79 -27.69 -0.76
N ARG A 48 -8.66 -28.71 -0.77
CA ARG A 48 -8.72 -29.79 0.24
C ARG A 48 -8.53 -31.14 -0.45
N GLY A 49 -7.79 -32.05 0.19
CA GLY A 49 -7.53 -33.38 -0.36
C GLY A 49 -6.61 -33.38 -1.60
N LYS A 50 -5.68 -32.42 -1.71
CA LYS A 50 -4.79 -32.30 -2.89
C LYS A 50 -4.04 -33.59 -3.22
N TYR A 51 -3.52 -34.26 -2.20
CA TYR A 51 -2.77 -35.51 -2.36
C TYR A 51 -3.68 -36.70 -2.69
N THR A 52 -4.88 -36.77 -2.12
CA THR A 52 -5.84 -37.85 -2.44
C THR A 52 -6.34 -37.73 -3.88
N PHE A 53 -6.66 -36.51 -4.32
CA PHE A 53 -7.00 -36.23 -5.72
C PHE A 53 -5.84 -36.60 -6.65
N LEU A 54 -4.61 -36.18 -6.34
CA LEU A 54 -3.42 -36.51 -7.13
C LEU A 54 -3.24 -38.03 -7.31
N LEU A 55 -3.36 -38.80 -6.22
CA LEU A 55 -3.20 -40.25 -6.27
C LEU A 55 -4.30 -40.88 -7.13
N THR A 56 -5.56 -40.55 -6.91
CA THR A 56 -6.68 -41.09 -7.70
C THR A 56 -6.57 -40.73 -9.18
N TYR A 57 -6.18 -39.50 -9.50
CA TYR A 57 -6.03 -39.02 -10.87
C TYR A 57 -4.86 -39.70 -11.59
N THR A 58 -3.71 -39.86 -10.92
CA THR A 58 -2.52 -40.52 -11.53
C THR A 58 -2.74 -42.02 -11.72
N ILE A 59 -3.48 -42.68 -10.83
CA ILE A 59 -3.93 -44.07 -10.99
C ILE A 59 -4.83 -44.20 -12.23
N ALA A 60 -5.84 -43.34 -12.36
CA ALA A 60 -6.75 -43.36 -13.50
C ALA A 60 -6.02 -43.10 -14.83
N GLN A 61 -5.08 -42.15 -14.86
CA GLN A 61 -4.24 -41.89 -16.03
C GLN A 61 -3.32 -43.06 -16.39
N ALA A 62 -2.70 -43.71 -15.40
CA ALA A 62 -1.87 -44.88 -15.65
C ALA A 62 -2.68 -46.06 -16.21
N ALA A 63 -3.91 -46.27 -15.71
CA ALA A 63 -4.83 -47.28 -16.23
C ALA A 63 -5.26 -46.97 -17.67
N LEU A 64 -5.59 -45.70 -17.95
CA LEU A 64 -5.96 -45.25 -19.30
C LEU A 64 -4.80 -45.41 -20.29
N TRP A 65 -3.60 -44.99 -19.90
CA TRP A 65 -2.38 -45.16 -20.70
C TRP A 65 -2.16 -46.62 -21.07
N LEU A 66 -2.19 -47.52 -20.08
CA LEU A 66 -1.95 -48.95 -20.28
C LEU A 66 -3.04 -49.61 -21.12
N PHE A 67 -4.29 -49.21 -20.93
CA PHE A 67 -5.42 -49.70 -21.71
C PHE A 67 -5.27 -49.32 -23.20
N ILE A 68 -4.97 -48.05 -23.48
CA ILE A 68 -4.79 -47.57 -24.87
C ILE A 68 -3.57 -48.23 -25.50
N SER A 69 -2.43 -48.27 -24.81
CA SER A 69 -1.20 -48.83 -25.36
C SER A 69 -1.31 -50.33 -25.65
N THR A 70 -1.93 -51.09 -24.75
CA THR A 70 -2.14 -52.54 -24.92
C THR A 70 -3.16 -52.81 -26.02
N SER A 71 -4.27 -52.06 -26.08
CA SER A 71 -5.29 -52.23 -27.13
C SER A 71 -4.74 -51.93 -28.53
N MET A 72 -3.91 -50.88 -28.68
CA MET A 72 -3.24 -50.56 -29.95
C MET A 72 -2.32 -51.70 -30.40
N MET A 73 -1.54 -52.27 -29.48
CA MET A 73 -0.62 -53.36 -29.80
C MET A 73 -1.35 -54.66 -30.16
N GLN A 74 -2.44 -55.00 -29.44
CA GLN A 74 -3.27 -56.17 -29.75
C GLN A 74 -3.94 -56.07 -31.14
N CYS A 75 -4.38 -54.86 -31.54
CA CYS A 75 -4.94 -54.65 -32.87
C CYS A 75 -3.89 -54.76 -33.99
N TYR A 76 -2.65 -54.35 -33.71
CA TYR A 76 -1.58 -54.34 -34.72
C TYR A 76 -0.88 -55.70 -34.87
N PHE A 77 -0.78 -56.49 -33.80
CA PHE A 77 -0.17 -57.83 -33.80
C PHE A 77 -1.10 -58.94 -33.27
N PRO A 78 -2.27 -59.18 -33.88
CA PRO A 78 -3.22 -60.19 -33.41
C PRO A 78 -2.72 -61.64 -33.59
N GLY A 79 -1.73 -61.87 -34.46
CA GLY A 79 -1.20 -63.20 -34.80
C GLY A 79 0.05 -63.64 -34.03
N GLU A 80 0.64 -62.77 -33.20
CA GLU A 80 1.88 -63.08 -32.47
C GLU A 80 1.60 -63.55 -31.03
N GLN A 81 1.26 -64.82 -30.85
CA GLN A 81 0.95 -65.40 -29.54
C GLN A 81 2.06 -65.21 -28.50
N ALA A 82 3.33 -65.37 -28.88
CA ALA A 82 4.46 -65.17 -27.98
C ALA A 82 4.55 -63.73 -27.42
N TYR A 83 4.14 -62.73 -28.22
CA TYR A 83 4.06 -61.35 -27.75
C TYR A 83 2.87 -61.13 -26.82
N LEU A 84 1.70 -61.69 -27.17
CA LEU A 84 0.48 -61.52 -26.38
C LEU A 84 0.63 -62.13 -24.98
N ASP A 85 1.19 -63.33 -24.87
CA ASP A 85 1.43 -64.00 -23.58
C ASP A 85 2.38 -63.17 -22.70
N TRP A 86 3.48 -62.71 -23.29
CA TRP A 86 4.42 -61.82 -22.60
C TRP A 86 3.77 -60.50 -22.18
N ALA A 87 2.96 -59.89 -23.06
CA ALA A 87 2.30 -58.62 -22.79
C ALA A 87 1.34 -58.77 -21.61
N HIS A 88 0.62 -59.89 -21.51
CA HIS A 88 -0.25 -60.22 -20.37
C HIS A 88 0.52 -60.38 -19.06
N GLU A 89 1.64 -61.09 -19.07
CA GLU A 89 2.51 -61.24 -17.87
C GLU A 89 3.12 -59.89 -17.43
N ALA A 90 3.46 -59.02 -18.39
CA ALA A 90 4.08 -57.73 -18.11
C ALA A 90 3.09 -56.63 -17.65
N LEU A 91 1.78 -56.83 -17.79
CA LEU A 91 0.74 -55.85 -17.43
C LEU A 91 0.90 -55.25 -16.01
N PRO A 92 0.99 -56.06 -14.92
CA PRO A 92 1.09 -55.51 -13.56
C PRO A 92 2.38 -54.69 -13.35
N ALA A 93 3.52 -55.17 -13.88
CA ALA A 93 4.78 -54.45 -13.78
C ALA A 93 4.75 -53.12 -14.55
N ARG A 94 4.20 -53.12 -15.77
CA ARG A 94 4.01 -51.91 -16.59
C ARG A 94 3.11 -50.90 -15.91
N PHE A 95 2.01 -51.35 -15.31
CA PHE A 95 1.10 -50.48 -14.56
C PHE A 95 1.82 -49.77 -13.41
N VAL A 96 2.52 -50.53 -12.56
CA VAL A 96 3.22 -49.99 -11.38
C VAL A 96 4.30 -49.00 -11.80
N ILE A 97 5.14 -49.35 -12.78
CA ILE A 97 6.22 -48.46 -13.26
C ILE A 97 5.64 -47.18 -13.89
N GLY A 98 4.65 -47.32 -14.77
CA GLY A 98 4.00 -46.17 -15.42
C GLY A 98 3.33 -45.24 -14.41
N TRP A 99 2.62 -45.81 -13.44
CA TRP A 99 1.99 -45.06 -12.35
C TRP A 99 3.02 -44.30 -11.50
N LEU A 100 4.12 -44.94 -11.11
CA LEU A 100 5.19 -44.27 -10.34
C LEU A 100 5.80 -43.09 -11.11
N ILE A 101 6.04 -43.23 -12.42
CA ILE A 101 6.57 -42.15 -13.27
C ILE A 101 5.59 -40.97 -13.34
N ILE A 102 4.32 -41.25 -13.65
CA ILE A 102 3.27 -40.22 -13.74
C ILE A 102 3.11 -39.52 -12.38
N CYS A 103 3.07 -40.28 -11.29
CA CYS A 103 2.93 -39.76 -9.93
C CYS A 103 4.12 -38.89 -9.53
N PHE A 104 5.35 -39.31 -9.83
CA PHE A 104 6.56 -38.53 -9.54
C PHE A 104 6.56 -37.18 -10.29
N LEU A 105 6.25 -37.20 -11.59
CA LEU A 105 6.18 -35.98 -12.40
C LEU A 105 5.06 -35.04 -11.94
N ALA A 106 3.92 -35.60 -11.55
CA ALA A 106 2.80 -34.85 -11.00
C ALA A 106 3.16 -34.17 -9.66
N PHE A 107 3.84 -34.89 -8.77
CA PHE A 107 4.31 -34.36 -7.49
C PHE A 107 5.35 -33.26 -7.68
N ARG A 108 6.32 -33.46 -8.57
CA ARG A 108 7.32 -32.45 -8.95
C ARG A 108 6.66 -31.17 -9.48
N SER A 109 5.62 -31.32 -10.31
CA SER A 109 4.89 -30.18 -10.87
C SER A 109 4.16 -29.39 -9.79
N LEU A 110 3.49 -30.07 -8.86
CA LEU A 110 2.84 -29.41 -7.72
C LEU A 110 3.86 -28.66 -6.85
N TRP A 111 4.98 -29.29 -6.54
CA TRP A 111 6.03 -28.69 -5.74
C TRP A 111 6.61 -27.43 -6.39
N TRP A 112 6.89 -27.48 -7.71
CA TRP A 112 7.38 -26.32 -8.46
C TRP A 112 6.42 -25.13 -8.35
N HIS A 113 5.12 -25.39 -8.48
CA HIS A 113 4.13 -24.34 -8.40
C HIS A 113 3.89 -23.81 -6.97
N ASP A 114 3.96 -24.66 -5.96
CA ASP A 114 3.88 -24.21 -4.55
C ASP A 114 5.07 -23.30 -4.22
N ILE A 115 6.28 -23.62 -4.71
CA ILE A 115 7.46 -22.74 -4.57
C ILE A 115 7.23 -21.40 -5.28
N GLU A 116 6.72 -21.42 -6.51
CA GLU A 116 6.49 -20.19 -7.28
C GLU A 116 5.46 -19.29 -6.59
N ALA A 117 4.38 -19.88 -6.08
CA ALA A 117 3.37 -19.15 -5.30
C ALA A 117 3.96 -18.53 -4.02
N GLN A 118 4.83 -19.25 -3.31
CA GLN A 118 5.54 -18.72 -2.14
C GLN A 118 6.49 -17.58 -2.50
N ARG A 119 7.20 -17.69 -3.63
CA ARG A 119 8.08 -16.61 -4.12
C ARG A 119 7.29 -15.36 -4.47
N GLU A 120 6.19 -15.51 -5.18
CA GLU A 120 5.30 -14.38 -5.48
C GLU A 120 4.77 -13.73 -4.19
N GLU A 121 4.36 -14.52 -3.20
CA GLU A 121 3.89 -13.99 -1.92
C GLU A 121 5.01 -13.24 -1.18
N LEU A 122 6.23 -13.79 -1.14
CA LEU A 122 7.39 -13.12 -0.54
C LEU A 122 7.73 -11.81 -1.25
N LEU A 123 7.72 -11.79 -2.58
CA LEU A 123 7.94 -10.57 -3.36
C LEU A 123 6.83 -9.53 -3.11
N ARG A 124 5.58 -9.95 -3.01
CA ARG A 124 4.46 -9.07 -2.65
C ARG A 124 4.62 -8.49 -1.25
N LYS A 125 5.10 -9.27 -0.28
CA LYS A 125 5.40 -8.79 1.07
C LYS A 125 6.55 -7.80 1.09
N ASP A 126 7.69 -8.11 0.46
CA ASP A 126 8.85 -7.19 0.40
C ASP A 126 8.48 -5.88 -0.30
N THR A 127 7.74 -5.94 -1.41
CA THR A 127 7.27 -4.73 -2.11
C THR A 127 6.31 -3.91 -1.25
N ALA A 128 5.36 -4.54 -0.55
CA ALA A 128 4.47 -3.84 0.38
C ALA A 128 5.24 -3.18 1.53
N GLU A 129 6.21 -3.87 2.14
CA GLU A 129 7.06 -3.33 3.21
C GLU A 129 7.95 -2.18 2.73
N ARG A 130 8.48 -2.25 1.50
CA ARG A 130 9.23 -1.14 0.89
C ARG A 130 8.34 0.07 0.68
N LEU A 131 7.17 -0.11 0.09
CA LEU A 131 6.20 0.98 -0.13
C LEU A 131 5.75 1.60 1.19
N ALA A 132 5.52 0.79 2.23
CA ALA A 132 5.18 1.30 3.57
C ALA A 132 6.31 2.16 4.15
N ARG A 133 7.56 1.69 4.08
CA ARG A 133 8.74 2.45 4.52
C ARG A 133 8.94 3.74 3.73
N GLU A 134 8.77 3.70 2.41
CA GLU A 134 8.87 4.89 1.56
C GLU A 134 7.77 5.90 1.88
N ALA A 135 6.54 5.44 2.14
CA ALA A 135 5.44 6.30 2.56
C ALA A 135 5.69 6.93 3.94
N GLU A 136 6.23 6.18 4.89
CA GLU A 136 6.62 6.68 6.22
C GLU A 136 7.73 7.73 6.12
N LEU A 137 8.78 7.45 5.34
CA LEU A 137 9.86 8.41 5.08
C LEU A 137 9.35 9.66 4.37
N TYR A 138 8.45 9.52 3.40
CA TYR A 138 7.83 10.65 2.72
C TYR A 138 7.00 11.50 3.69
N LYS A 139 6.18 10.85 4.53
CA LYS A 139 5.40 11.51 5.59
C LYS A 139 6.32 12.32 6.52
N LEU A 140 7.39 11.71 7.01
CA LEU A 140 8.37 12.37 7.89
C LEU A 140 9.06 13.57 7.21
N ARG A 141 9.44 13.42 5.93
CA ARG A 141 10.02 14.52 5.14
C ARG A 141 9.06 15.69 4.98
N GLN A 142 7.77 15.42 4.74
CA GLN A 142 6.76 16.48 4.60
C GLN A 142 6.48 17.19 5.92
N GLN A 143 6.49 16.47 7.05
CA GLN A 143 6.29 17.07 8.38
C GLN A 143 7.36 18.10 8.75
N LEU A 144 8.59 17.93 8.27
CA LEU A 144 9.67 18.91 8.51
C LEU A 144 9.47 20.23 7.77
N GLN A 145 8.52 20.31 6.82
CA GLN A 145 8.25 21.50 6.02
C GLN A 145 9.53 22.13 5.43
N PRO A 146 10.24 21.44 4.53
CA PRO A 146 11.58 21.83 4.10
C PRO A 146 11.67 23.27 3.58
N HIS A 147 10.66 23.71 2.82
CA HIS A 147 10.62 25.08 2.29
C HIS A 147 10.55 26.13 3.40
N PHE A 148 9.74 25.90 4.44
CA PHE A 148 9.67 26.78 5.60
C PHE A 148 11.03 26.83 6.33
N LEU A 149 11.68 25.68 6.51
CA LEU A 149 13.00 25.61 7.14
C LEU A 149 14.07 26.37 6.35
N PHE A 150 14.15 26.17 5.04
CA PHE A 150 15.13 26.89 4.21
C PHE A 150 14.90 28.40 4.27
N ASN A 151 13.65 28.86 4.18
CA ASN A 151 13.34 30.29 4.28
C ASN A 151 13.69 30.86 5.65
N SER A 152 13.39 30.12 6.72
CA SER A 152 13.71 30.51 8.09
C SER A 152 15.22 30.66 8.27
N LEU A 153 16.01 29.69 7.80
CA LEU A 153 17.48 29.74 7.86
C LEU A 153 18.06 30.91 7.04
N ASN A 154 17.48 31.20 5.87
CA ASN A 154 17.90 32.34 5.05
C ASN A 154 17.64 33.68 5.75
N SER A 155 16.48 33.84 6.39
CA SER A 155 16.17 35.02 7.19
C SER A 155 17.09 35.15 8.41
N ILE A 156 17.41 34.05 9.09
CA ILE A 156 18.43 34.03 10.16
C ILE A 156 19.77 34.53 9.60
N ASN A 157 20.23 33.97 8.48
CA ASN A 157 21.50 34.34 7.86
C ASN A 157 21.58 35.84 7.52
N ALA A 158 20.49 36.42 7.01
CA ALA A 158 20.40 37.85 6.73
C ALA A 158 20.46 38.72 8.02
N LEU A 159 19.94 38.21 9.13
CA LEU A 159 19.93 38.92 10.41
C LEU A 159 21.23 38.82 11.19
N ILE A 160 22.03 37.76 11.02
CA ILE A 160 23.24 37.51 11.82
C ILE A 160 24.18 38.72 11.88
N MET A 161 24.40 39.38 10.74
CA MET A 161 25.33 40.52 10.64
C MET A 161 24.71 41.84 11.10
N LEU A 162 23.43 42.07 10.81
CA LEU A 162 22.77 43.37 10.99
C LEU A 162 22.03 43.49 12.32
N ARG A 163 21.47 42.38 12.83
CA ARG A 163 20.59 42.30 14.00
C ARG A 163 20.79 40.95 14.73
N PRO A 164 21.96 40.72 15.34
CA PRO A 164 22.33 39.42 15.92
C PRO A 164 21.37 38.96 17.04
N GLN A 165 20.81 39.89 17.82
CA GLN A 165 19.83 39.58 18.85
C GLN A 165 18.54 39.00 18.26
N GLN A 166 18.02 39.61 17.17
CA GLN A 166 16.84 39.10 16.47
C GLN A 166 17.11 37.73 15.80
N ALA A 167 18.33 37.53 15.27
CA ALA A 167 18.73 36.23 14.74
C ALA A 167 18.72 35.15 15.83
N ARG A 168 19.22 35.45 17.03
CA ARG A 168 19.21 34.52 18.18
C ARG A 168 17.78 34.17 18.61
N GLU A 169 16.89 35.16 18.70
CA GLU A 169 15.49 34.94 19.02
C GLU A 169 14.80 34.07 17.95
N MET A 170 15.09 34.30 16.67
CA MET A 170 14.55 33.51 15.57
C MET A 170 15.03 32.04 15.63
N VAL A 171 16.28 31.79 16.01
CA VAL A 171 16.80 30.43 16.23
C VAL A 171 16.04 29.71 17.35
N LEU A 172 15.77 30.39 18.48
CA LEU A 172 15.01 29.81 19.58
C LEU A 172 13.57 29.47 19.15
N LYS A 173 12.88 30.40 18.50
CA LYS A 173 11.52 30.16 17.97
C LYS A 173 11.48 29.01 16.98
N LEU A 174 12.49 28.90 16.10
CA LEU A 174 12.60 27.79 15.17
C LEU A 174 12.83 26.45 15.89
N SER A 175 13.62 26.45 16.95
CA SER A 175 13.84 25.26 17.79
C SER A 175 12.56 24.81 18.50
N ASP A 176 11.80 25.75 19.07
CA ASP A 176 10.54 25.47 19.75
C ASP A 176 9.47 24.98 18.76
N PHE A 177 9.39 25.60 17.57
CA PHE A 177 8.54 25.15 16.48
C PHE A 177 8.86 23.71 16.07
N LEU A 178 10.13 23.40 15.74
CA LEU A 178 10.53 22.03 15.35
C LEU A 178 10.26 21.00 16.45
N ARG A 179 10.54 21.34 17.71
CA ARG A 179 10.24 20.49 18.85
C ARG A 179 8.74 20.24 18.99
N GLY A 180 7.92 21.27 18.77
CA GLY A 180 6.46 21.18 18.77
C GLY A 180 5.94 20.25 17.67
N THR A 181 6.47 20.36 16.46
CA THR A 181 6.10 19.50 15.32
C THR A 181 6.35 18.02 15.61
N LEU A 182 7.49 17.69 16.22
CA LEU A 182 7.86 16.30 16.53
C LEU A 182 7.08 15.70 17.72
N LYS A 183 6.74 16.50 18.74
CA LYS A 183 6.06 16.00 19.95
C LYS A 183 4.57 15.75 19.78
N ARG A 184 3.92 16.44 18.84
CA ARG A 184 2.46 16.45 18.68
C ARG A 184 1.92 15.33 17.81
N GLU A 185 2.79 14.54 17.19
CA GLU A 185 2.39 13.42 16.34
C GLU A 185 1.67 12.30 17.10
N ASP A 186 2.02 12.08 18.37
CA ASP A 186 1.46 10.99 19.19
C ASP A 186 0.20 11.38 19.98
N GLN A 187 -0.19 12.66 19.95
CA GLN A 187 -1.32 13.16 20.74
C GLN A 187 -2.61 13.15 19.91
N HIS A 188 -3.68 12.57 20.46
CA HIS A 188 -4.99 12.59 19.81
C HIS A 188 -5.70 13.94 20.01
N TRP A 189 -5.46 14.58 21.15
CA TRP A 189 -6.08 15.85 21.57
C TRP A 189 -5.10 16.70 22.37
N ILE A 190 -5.09 18.00 22.12
CA ILE A 190 -4.30 18.98 22.87
C ILE A 190 -5.18 20.13 23.35
N ALA A 191 -4.75 20.87 24.37
CA ALA A 191 -5.45 22.07 24.79
C ALA A 191 -5.34 23.15 23.71
N LEU A 192 -6.39 23.94 23.51
CA LEU A 192 -6.38 25.04 22.53
C LEU A 192 -5.22 26.02 22.76
N PRO A 193 -4.87 26.43 24.00
CA PRO A 193 -3.71 27.29 24.24
C PRO A 193 -2.40 26.70 23.69
N ASP A 194 -2.23 25.38 23.75
CA ASP A 194 -1.06 24.72 23.19
C ASP A 194 -1.05 24.83 21.65
N GLU A 195 -2.18 24.59 20.98
CA GLU A 195 -2.31 24.78 19.51
C GLU A 195 -2.01 26.23 19.12
N LEU A 196 -2.59 27.21 19.82
CA LEU A 196 -2.37 28.64 19.55
C LEU A 196 -0.92 29.05 19.82
N GLN A 197 -0.29 28.55 20.88
CA GLN A 197 1.12 28.85 21.17
C GLN A 197 2.06 28.33 20.08
N TYR A 198 1.77 27.14 19.54
CA TYR A 198 2.54 26.58 18.43
C TYR A 198 2.36 27.37 17.14
N LEU A 199 1.12 27.76 16.83
CA LEU A 199 0.84 28.68 15.73
C LEU A 199 1.55 30.02 15.91
N GLN A 200 1.64 30.52 17.15
CA GLN A 200 2.33 31.77 17.42
C GLN A 200 3.82 31.68 17.08
N TRP A 201 4.49 30.56 17.39
CA TRP A 201 5.89 30.36 16.98
C TRP A 201 6.05 30.38 15.46
N TYR A 202 5.15 29.68 14.74
CA TYR A 202 5.13 29.69 13.27
C TYR A 202 4.92 31.11 12.70
N LEU A 203 3.90 31.81 13.19
CA LEU A 203 3.57 33.18 12.77
C LEU A 203 4.71 34.16 13.06
N ASP A 204 5.37 34.03 14.21
CA ASP A 204 6.49 34.89 14.57
C ASP A 204 7.70 34.70 13.64
N ILE A 205 7.95 33.47 13.19
CA ILE A 205 9.01 33.17 12.23
C ILE A 205 8.67 33.78 10.86
N GLU A 206 7.44 33.62 10.38
CA GLU A 206 6.99 34.23 9.12
C GLU A 206 6.95 35.76 9.20
N LYS A 207 6.60 36.35 10.35
CA LYS A 207 6.67 37.81 10.57
C LYS A 207 8.07 38.36 10.37
N VAL A 208 9.10 37.65 10.81
CA VAL A 208 10.49 38.07 10.58
C VAL A 208 10.82 38.06 9.09
N ARG A 209 10.33 37.07 8.35
CA ARG A 209 10.53 36.94 6.90
C ARG A 209 9.80 38.02 6.10
N PHE A 210 8.54 38.31 6.43
CA PHE A 210 7.72 39.27 5.70
C PHE A 210 7.78 40.70 6.26
N GLY A 211 8.41 40.88 7.43
CA GLY A 211 8.58 42.17 8.08
C GLY A 211 7.24 42.87 8.32
N HIS A 212 7.17 44.16 7.97
CA HIS A 212 5.98 45.00 8.15
C HIS A 212 4.75 44.56 7.33
N ARG A 213 4.92 43.64 6.36
CA ARG A 213 3.83 43.18 5.51
C ARG A 213 2.92 42.16 6.20
N LEU A 214 3.38 41.50 7.26
CA LEU A 214 2.57 40.53 8.00
C LEU A 214 2.28 41.03 9.41
N SER A 215 1.02 41.32 9.68
CA SER A 215 0.49 41.50 11.04
C SER A 215 -0.36 40.30 11.43
N THR A 216 -0.41 39.99 12.73
CA THR A 216 -1.30 38.93 13.23
C THR A 216 -1.99 39.40 14.48
N ASN A 217 -3.27 39.05 14.61
CA ASN A 217 -4.06 39.26 15.81
C ASN A 217 -4.63 37.90 16.25
N VAL A 218 -4.26 37.45 17.45
CA VAL A 218 -4.71 36.16 17.99
C VAL A 218 -5.45 36.45 19.28
N THR A 219 -6.75 36.13 19.30
CA THR A 219 -7.60 36.33 20.46
C THR A 219 -8.32 35.03 20.80
N ALA A 220 -8.43 34.73 22.08
CA ALA A 220 -9.18 33.58 22.57
C ALA A 220 -9.88 34.01 23.86
N THR A 221 -11.16 33.65 24.01
CA THR A 221 -11.89 33.92 25.25
C THR A 221 -11.39 33.02 26.39
N ASP A 222 -11.38 33.49 27.64
CA ASP A 222 -10.90 32.70 28.80
C ASP A 222 -11.61 31.34 28.94
N ALA A 223 -12.88 31.27 28.54
CA ALA A 223 -13.68 30.04 28.53
C ALA A 223 -13.15 28.94 27.57
N THR A 224 -12.19 29.26 26.71
CA THR A 224 -11.58 28.31 25.76
C THR A 224 -10.29 27.65 26.28
N ALA A 225 -9.77 28.07 27.44
CA ALA A 225 -8.46 27.64 27.94
C ALA A 225 -8.35 26.11 28.14
N ASP A 226 -9.43 25.49 28.62
CA ASP A 226 -9.47 24.04 28.91
C ASP A 226 -10.03 23.20 27.74
N LEU A 227 -10.42 23.85 26.65
CA LEU A 227 -11.01 23.18 25.50
C LEU A 227 -9.96 22.46 24.67
N LYS A 228 -10.34 21.32 24.10
CA LYS A 228 -9.44 20.46 23.33
C LYS A 228 -9.67 20.57 21.84
N ILE A 229 -8.59 20.42 21.09
CA ILE A 229 -8.57 20.42 19.63
C ILE A 229 -7.64 19.31 19.12
N PRO A 230 -7.93 18.68 17.97
CA PRO A 230 -6.97 17.79 17.33
C PRO A 230 -5.69 18.58 16.99
N PRO A 231 -4.48 18.05 17.26
CA PRO A 231 -3.26 18.81 17.03
C PRO A 231 -3.05 19.13 15.55
N MET A 232 -2.42 20.26 15.27
CA MET A 232 -2.10 20.74 13.91
C MET A 232 -3.34 20.88 13.00
N LEU A 233 -4.53 21.08 13.60
CA LEU A 233 -5.76 21.30 12.82
C LEU A 233 -5.78 22.69 12.20
N LEU A 234 -5.24 23.68 12.91
CA LEU A 234 -5.29 25.08 12.49
C LEU A 234 -4.13 25.47 11.57
N GLN A 235 -3.00 24.78 11.67
CA GLN A 235 -1.79 25.08 10.90
C GLN A 235 -2.03 25.17 9.38
N PRO A 236 -2.70 24.19 8.71
CA PRO A 236 -2.93 24.30 7.27
C PRO A 236 -3.82 25.49 6.88
N VAL A 237 -4.70 25.95 7.79
CA VAL A 237 -5.55 27.13 7.56
C VAL A 237 -4.70 28.39 7.61
N VAL A 238 -3.83 28.51 8.61
CA VAL A 238 -2.93 29.66 8.77
C VAL A 238 -1.90 29.70 7.64
N GLU A 239 -1.36 28.55 7.22
CA GLU A 239 -0.45 28.47 6.07
C GLU A 239 -1.14 28.94 4.78
N ASN A 240 -2.39 28.53 4.56
CA ASN A 240 -3.18 29.02 3.43
C ASN A 240 -3.40 30.54 3.52
N ALA A 241 -3.73 31.07 4.70
CA ALA A 241 -3.92 32.49 4.92
C ALA A 241 -2.66 33.31 4.58
N ILE A 242 -1.46 32.85 4.98
CA ILE A 242 -0.19 33.48 4.60
C ILE A 242 0.05 33.35 3.10
N LYS A 243 -0.12 32.13 2.56
CA LYS A 243 0.16 31.85 1.15
C LYS A 243 -0.66 32.76 0.23
N TYR A 244 -1.98 32.78 0.41
CA TYR A 244 -2.86 33.56 -0.43
C TYR A 244 -2.90 35.04 -0.06
N GLY A 245 -2.57 35.39 1.17
CA GLY A 245 -2.56 36.78 1.63
C GLY A 245 -1.29 37.56 1.29
N LEU A 246 -0.14 36.92 1.05
CA LEU A 246 1.16 37.61 0.89
C LEU A 246 1.94 37.33 -0.40
N TYR A 247 1.68 36.21 -1.09
CA TYR A 247 2.50 35.82 -2.24
C TYR A 247 2.16 36.63 -3.51
N ASP A 248 0.92 37.08 -3.66
CA ASP A 248 0.44 37.79 -4.87
C ASP A 248 0.04 39.26 -4.64
N THR A 249 0.16 39.77 -3.41
CA THR A 249 -0.19 41.15 -3.02
C THR A 249 1.04 41.89 -2.50
N THR A 250 1.25 43.14 -2.87
CA THR A 250 2.37 43.95 -2.31
C THR A 250 2.05 44.55 -0.94
N ASP A 251 0.78 44.57 -0.58
CA ASP A 251 0.27 45.30 0.58
C ASP A 251 0.53 44.55 1.90
N ALA A 252 0.41 45.28 3.00
CA ALA A 252 0.42 44.70 4.33
C ALA A 252 -0.91 43.99 4.59
N ILE A 253 -0.84 42.79 5.15
CA ILE A 253 -2.01 42.02 5.57
C ILE A 253 -2.05 41.81 7.07
N THR A 254 -3.24 41.58 7.58
CA THR A 254 -3.46 41.12 8.95
C THR A 254 -4.16 39.78 8.93
N ILE A 255 -3.54 38.76 9.54
CA ILE A 255 -4.20 37.48 9.79
C ILE A 255 -4.82 37.53 11.18
N THR A 256 -6.14 37.37 11.26
CA THR A 256 -6.86 37.37 12.54
C THR A 256 -7.28 35.94 12.88
N ILE A 257 -6.97 35.50 14.09
CA ILE A 257 -7.39 34.22 14.65
C ILE A 257 -8.21 34.52 15.89
N GLU A 258 -9.46 34.07 15.91
CA GLU A 258 -10.38 34.26 17.03
C GLU A 258 -10.92 32.91 17.48
N ALA A 259 -10.94 32.68 18.79
CA ALA A 259 -11.51 31.47 19.36
C ALA A 259 -12.51 31.79 20.47
N TRP A 260 -13.68 31.16 20.40
CA TRP A 260 -14.74 31.29 21.39
C TRP A 260 -15.48 29.96 21.55
N VAL A 261 -16.27 29.85 22.62
CA VAL A 261 -17.12 28.70 22.88
C VAL A 261 -18.58 29.10 22.81
N GLN A 262 -19.40 28.28 22.15
CA GLN A 262 -20.84 28.44 22.08
C GLN A 262 -21.48 27.07 21.90
N ASP A 263 -22.59 26.78 22.60
CA ASP A 263 -23.36 25.54 22.43
C ASP A 263 -22.50 24.25 22.46
N GLU A 264 -21.56 24.16 23.42
CA GLU A 264 -20.60 23.04 23.59
C GLU A 264 -19.63 22.80 22.40
N LEU A 265 -19.58 23.74 21.47
CA LEU A 265 -18.64 23.74 20.34
C LEU A 265 -17.57 24.80 20.60
N LEU A 266 -16.32 24.39 20.40
CA LEU A 266 -15.22 25.33 20.22
C LEU A 266 -15.25 25.83 18.79
N TYR A 267 -15.37 27.15 18.62
CA TYR A 267 -15.25 27.82 17.35
C TYR A 267 -13.85 28.41 17.24
N VAL A 268 -13.20 28.16 16.12
CA VAL A 268 -11.94 28.81 15.74
C VAL A 268 -12.09 29.40 14.36
N GLN A 269 -11.97 30.73 14.27
CA GLN A 269 -12.08 31.50 13.05
C GLN A 269 -10.71 32.01 12.64
N VAL A 270 -10.36 31.83 11.38
CA VAL A 270 -9.16 32.42 10.77
C VAL A 270 -9.60 33.30 9.62
N GLN A 271 -9.17 34.56 9.65
CA GLN A 271 -9.46 35.55 8.61
C GLN A 271 -8.19 36.08 7.98
N ASN A 272 -8.23 36.27 6.67
CA ASN A 272 -7.18 36.96 5.93
C ASN A 272 -7.78 37.83 4.81
N PRO A 273 -7.10 38.92 4.44
CA PRO A 273 -7.43 39.65 3.23
C PRO A 273 -7.40 38.73 2.01
N PHE A 274 -8.35 38.94 1.11
CA PHE A 274 -8.56 38.15 -0.08
C PHE A 274 -8.92 39.07 -1.24
N ASP A 275 -8.19 38.93 -2.35
CA ASP A 275 -8.51 39.64 -3.58
C ASP A 275 -9.22 38.69 -4.56
N SER A 276 -10.49 38.99 -4.84
CA SER A 276 -11.30 38.24 -5.80
C SER A 276 -10.83 38.37 -7.26
N THR A 277 -9.99 39.38 -7.56
CA THR A 277 -9.53 39.69 -8.92
C THR A 277 -8.19 39.05 -9.28
N LEU A 278 -7.39 38.64 -8.29
CA LEU A 278 -6.04 38.10 -8.48
C LEU A 278 -5.99 36.59 -8.73
N GLN A 279 -7.10 35.86 -8.61
CA GLN A 279 -7.11 34.40 -8.82
C GLN A 279 -7.84 33.99 -10.10
N GLN A 280 -7.06 33.62 -11.13
CA GLN A 280 -7.51 32.59 -12.07
C GLN A 280 -7.59 31.23 -11.35
N PRO A 281 -8.52 30.33 -11.71
CA PRO A 281 -8.61 29.01 -11.10
C PRO A 281 -7.47 28.12 -11.59
N GLN A 282 -6.25 28.29 -11.06
CA GLN A 282 -5.15 27.36 -11.27
C GLN A 282 -4.57 26.86 -9.94
N THR A 283 -4.78 25.56 -9.72
CA THR A 283 -3.87 24.62 -9.06
C THR A 283 -3.41 24.91 -7.62
N GLY A 284 -4.21 25.62 -6.83
CA GLY A 284 -4.22 25.44 -5.38
C GLY A 284 -5.08 24.22 -5.02
N THR A 285 -4.45 23.09 -4.75
CA THR A 285 -5.08 21.75 -4.71
C THR A 285 -6.25 21.52 -3.75
N GLY A 286 -6.67 22.51 -2.95
CA GLY A 286 -7.67 22.30 -1.91
C GLY A 286 -7.29 21.21 -0.89
N PHE A 287 -6.05 20.68 -0.96
CA PHE A 287 -5.63 19.51 -0.18
C PHE A 287 -5.67 19.82 1.31
N GLY A 288 -5.27 21.03 1.74
CA GLY A 288 -5.31 21.43 3.15
C GLY A 288 -6.72 21.42 3.74
N LEU A 289 -7.64 22.21 3.16
CA LEU A 289 -9.03 22.28 3.62
C LEU A 289 -9.80 20.96 3.43
N THR A 290 -9.53 20.22 2.35
CA THR A 290 -10.12 18.91 2.11
C THR A 290 -9.64 17.88 3.15
N SER A 291 -8.36 17.94 3.54
CA SER A 291 -7.81 17.09 4.60
C SER A 291 -8.39 17.43 5.96
N ILE A 292 -8.57 18.72 6.28
CA ILE A 292 -9.24 19.16 7.51
C ILE A 292 -10.69 18.66 7.53
N ARG A 293 -11.46 18.87 6.45
CA ARG A 293 -12.84 18.39 6.33
C ARG A 293 -12.94 16.89 6.52
N ARG A 294 -12.06 16.12 5.88
CA ARG A 294 -11.99 14.66 6.01
C ARG A 294 -11.65 14.25 7.44
N ARG A 295 -10.68 14.90 8.09
CA ARG A 295 -10.28 14.61 9.47
C ARG A 295 -11.42 14.87 10.45
N LEU A 296 -12.10 16.02 10.32
CA LEU A 296 -13.27 16.34 11.15
C LEU A 296 -14.41 15.34 10.93
N TYR A 297 -14.64 14.92 9.68
CA TYR A 297 -15.62 13.87 9.39
C TYR A 297 -15.25 12.52 10.01
N LEU A 298 -13.99 12.11 9.98
CA LEU A 298 -13.55 10.85 10.59
C LEU A 298 -13.66 10.87 12.13
N LEU A 299 -13.50 12.04 12.75
CA LEU A 299 -13.58 12.18 14.21
C LEU A 299 -15.03 12.30 14.71
N PHE A 300 -15.89 12.98 13.96
CA PHE A 300 -17.23 13.38 14.45
C PHE A 300 -18.39 12.94 13.57
N ALA A 301 -18.13 12.27 12.43
CA ALA A 301 -19.13 11.88 11.43
C ALA A 301 -20.02 13.05 10.94
N ARG A 302 -19.47 14.28 10.93
CA ARG A 302 -20.18 15.52 10.60
C ARG A 302 -19.51 16.28 9.45
N HIS A 303 -20.32 16.93 8.62
CA HIS A 303 -19.87 17.72 7.47
C HIS A 303 -19.94 19.25 7.69
N ASP A 304 -20.63 19.70 8.74
CA ASP A 304 -20.92 21.10 9.07
C ASP A 304 -19.86 21.75 9.96
N LEU A 305 -18.74 21.05 10.21
CA LEU A 305 -17.68 21.46 11.13
C LEU A 305 -16.60 22.35 10.49
N LEU A 306 -16.65 22.56 9.17
CA LEU A 306 -15.75 23.45 8.45
C LEU A 306 -16.55 24.28 7.45
N GLU A 307 -16.54 25.59 7.63
CA GLU A 307 -17.18 26.56 6.76
C GLU A 307 -16.15 27.55 6.23
N THR A 308 -16.28 27.93 4.96
CA THR A 308 -15.41 28.94 4.33
C THR A 308 -16.27 29.95 3.62
N THR A 309 -16.01 31.23 3.85
CA THR A 309 -16.72 32.33 3.20
C THR A 309 -15.71 33.34 2.67
N ALA A 310 -16.00 33.90 1.49
CA ALA A 310 -15.23 34.99 0.91
C ALA A 310 -16.19 36.17 0.68
N LYS A 311 -16.06 37.21 1.50
CA LYS A 311 -16.93 38.38 1.43
C LYS A 311 -16.14 39.64 1.77
N ASP A 312 -16.43 40.74 1.09
CA ASP A 312 -15.86 42.07 1.40
C ASP A 312 -14.31 42.06 1.42
N ASN A 313 -13.69 41.35 0.47
CA ASN A 313 -12.24 41.13 0.40
C ASN A 313 -11.62 40.45 1.63
N ILE A 314 -12.40 39.68 2.38
CA ILE A 314 -11.93 38.86 3.50
C ILE A 314 -12.32 37.41 3.23
N TYR A 315 -11.32 36.53 3.30
CA TYR A 315 -11.53 35.09 3.34
C TYR A 315 -11.57 34.64 4.79
N THR A 316 -12.66 33.99 5.17
CA THR A 316 -12.90 33.50 6.52
C THR A 316 -13.03 31.99 6.49
N THR A 317 -12.22 31.29 7.29
CA THR A 317 -12.36 29.86 7.58
C THR A 317 -12.84 29.70 9.01
N LEU A 318 -13.98 29.03 9.20
CA LEU A 318 -14.55 28.73 10.51
C LEU A 318 -14.49 27.23 10.75
N ILE A 319 -13.80 26.83 11.81
CA ILE A 319 -13.72 25.45 12.29
C ILE A 319 -14.56 25.34 13.56
N LYS A 320 -15.39 24.29 13.63
CA LYS A 320 -16.20 23.96 14.81
C LYS A 320 -15.72 22.62 15.34
N VAL A 321 -15.35 22.56 16.60
CA VAL A 321 -14.83 21.35 17.25
C VAL A 321 -15.73 21.01 18.44
N PRO A 322 -16.56 19.96 18.33
CA PRO A 322 -17.35 19.44 19.45
C PRO A 322 -16.45 19.12 20.64
N GLN A 323 -16.79 19.63 21.83
CA GLN A 323 -16.02 19.43 23.06
C GLN A 323 -16.45 18.18 23.85
N LEU A 324 -17.62 17.63 23.52
CA LEU A 324 -18.21 16.46 24.16
C LEU A 324 -18.67 15.48 23.09
N TYR A 325 -17.92 14.39 22.89
CA TYR A 325 -18.41 13.07 22.45
C TYR A 325 -17.22 12.07 22.46
N ASP A 326 -16.75 11.68 23.64
CA ASP A 326 -16.68 10.28 24.09
C ASP A 326 -15.98 10.21 25.47
N LYS A 327 -16.75 9.91 26.51
CA LYS A 327 -16.26 9.34 27.76
C LYS A 327 -16.10 7.83 27.56
N SER A 328 -15.37 7.40 26.54
CA SER A 328 -14.87 6.03 26.49
C SER A 328 -13.48 6.04 27.10
N ASP A 329 -13.45 5.85 28.42
CA ASP A 329 -12.34 5.18 29.07
C ASP A 329 -12.15 3.80 28.43
N ASN A 330 -11.47 3.74 27.28
CA ASN A 330 -10.99 2.50 26.70
C ASN A 330 -9.57 2.73 26.18
N ASN A 331 -8.63 2.43 27.08
CA ASN A 331 -7.33 1.78 26.87
C ASN A 331 -6.77 1.75 25.44
#